data_AF-A0AAV6T5K7-F1
#
_entry.id   AF-A0AAV6T5K7-F1
#
_cell.length_a   1.000
_cell.length_b   1.000
_cell.length_c   1.000
_cell.angle_alpha   90.00
_cell.angle_beta   90.00
_cell.angle_gamma   90.00
#
_symmetry.space_group_name_H-M   'P 1'
#
loop_
_entity.id
_entity.type
_entity.pdbx_description
1 polymer ?
#
loop_
_entity_poly.entity_id
_entity_poly.type
_entity_poly.pdbx_seq_one_letter_code
_entity_poly.pdbx_strand_id
1 'polypeptide(L)'
;MSNFEQILMEIGEFGLFQKLLVAALCIPSIFLAFDLIGQVFTGMNFPHHCNTDWIFAQATNLTEERQKNLAIPLNDDGKYESCEMFTPVDLETSEAYGVNATTGCINGSVYETPKGASSIVTEFDLVRSTLRGPPLTPQLLLCGVAAAFSPNVYVYMVLKFLSGIAVSGILNTVFVIGAEWTDSSKFALCTIICQSTFSLGLMIISGVAYLVRNWRILQLVLYCPLVLVLGLFYLILPESARWLITHGKKEEAIKEIQRAAKMNGRKVPEDLLNQVELVERSKRRSMLDIFRISYLRKRALIMSYIWFAAILVYYGLSLSVDNFGVDIYVTQFVFGVVEIPARLGSLLFIQCFGRRISQAGVLFLGGFACLGILVIPKGNVSMLT
;
A
#
# COMPACT_ATOMS: atom_id res chain seq x y z
N MET A 1 -33.00 -11.84 -10.30
CA MET A 1 -32.29 -12.30 -9.09
C MET A 1 -31.86 -13.74 -9.28
N SER A 2 -30.79 -14.15 -8.63
CA SER A 2 -30.41 -15.54 -8.39
C SER A 2 -31.10 -16.08 -7.13
N ASN A 3 -31.26 -17.40 -7.01
CA ASN A 3 -31.84 -18.03 -5.82
C ASN A 3 -31.10 -17.59 -4.53
N PHE A 4 -29.79 -17.36 -4.60
CA PHE A 4 -28.98 -16.93 -3.47
C PHE A 4 -29.29 -15.48 -3.01
N GLU A 5 -29.66 -14.57 -3.91
CA GLU A 5 -30.12 -13.23 -3.53
C GLU A 5 -31.44 -13.29 -2.75
N GLN A 6 -32.34 -14.20 -3.11
CA GLN A 6 -33.59 -14.43 -2.37
C GLN A 6 -33.32 -15.00 -0.96
N ILE A 7 -32.34 -15.90 -0.82
CA ILE A 7 -31.86 -16.39 0.48
C ILE A 7 -31.32 -15.24 1.36
N LEU A 8 -30.54 -14.30 0.79
CA LEU A 8 -30.05 -13.13 1.55
C LEU A 8 -31.17 -12.17 2.00
N MET A 9 -32.20 -11.95 1.16
CA MET A 9 -33.35 -11.11 1.55
C MET A 9 -34.11 -11.71 2.74
N GLU A 10 -34.35 -13.03 2.74
CA GLU A 10 -35.04 -13.72 3.84
C GLU A 10 -34.21 -13.80 5.13
N ILE A 11 -32.89 -13.96 5.02
CA ILE A 11 -31.96 -13.82 6.18
C ILE A 11 -31.95 -12.40 6.74
N GLY A 12 -32.45 -11.42 5.99
CA GLY A 12 -32.49 -10.00 6.31
C GLY A 12 -31.30 -9.28 5.69
N GLU A 13 -31.59 -8.44 4.69
CA GLU A 13 -30.62 -7.78 3.79
C GLU A 13 -29.40 -7.12 4.47
N PHE A 14 -29.58 -6.61 5.69
CA PHE A 14 -28.51 -5.93 6.46
C PHE A 14 -28.77 -6.00 7.98
N GLY A 15 -28.87 -7.22 8.49
CA GLY A 15 -29.07 -7.50 9.91
C GLY A 15 -27.80 -7.31 10.77
N LEU A 16 -27.84 -7.82 12.00
CA LEU A 16 -26.73 -7.76 12.95
C LEU A 16 -25.48 -8.46 12.37
N PHE A 17 -25.67 -9.63 11.76
CA PHE A 17 -24.58 -10.44 11.20
C PHE A 17 -23.81 -9.70 10.11
N GLN A 18 -24.51 -9.11 9.12
CA GLN A 18 -23.85 -8.36 8.06
C GLN A 18 -23.12 -7.12 8.59
N LYS A 19 -23.65 -6.45 9.62
CA LYS A 19 -22.98 -5.30 10.26
C LYS A 19 -21.70 -5.71 10.98
N LEU A 20 -21.74 -6.79 11.76
CA LEU A 20 -20.57 -7.35 12.42
C LEU A 20 -19.52 -7.86 11.42
N LEU A 21 -19.96 -8.50 10.34
CA LEU A 21 -19.09 -8.96 9.25
C LEU A 21 -18.41 -7.78 8.55
N VAL A 22 -19.13 -6.71 8.19
CA VAL A 22 -18.53 -5.50 7.61
C VAL A 22 -17.55 -4.86 8.58
N ALA A 23 -17.89 -4.74 9.87
CA ALA A 23 -16.99 -4.21 10.89
C ALA A 23 -15.70 -5.04 11.03
N ALA A 24 -15.78 -6.36 10.94
CA ALA A 24 -14.59 -7.22 10.87
C ALA A 24 -13.80 -6.98 9.56
N LEU A 25 -14.46 -7.04 8.40
CA LEU A 25 -13.80 -6.84 7.08
C LEU A 25 -13.10 -5.48 6.93
N CYS A 26 -13.45 -4.47 7.74
CA CYS A 26 -12.75 -3.19 7.82
C CYS A 26 -11.34 -3.29 8.46
N ILE A 27 -11.12 -4.18 9.44
CA ILE A 27 -9.85 -4.21 10.21
C ILE A 27 -8.64 -4.57 9.31
N PRO A 28 -8.70 -5.59 8.42
CA PRO A 28 -7.61 -5.86 7.47
C PRO A 28 -7.35 -4.70 6.50
N SER A 29 -8.34 -3.85 6.22
CA SER A 29 -8.15 -2.65 5.40
C SER A 29 -7.25 -1.61 6.06
N ILE A 30 -7.17 -1.57 7.40
CA ILE A 30 -6.18 -0.74 8.13
C ILE A 30 -4.76 -1.25 7.85
N PHE A 31 -4.52 -2.55 8.07
CA PHE A 31 -3.19 -3.16 7.90
C PHE A 31 -2.73 -3.22 6.45
N LEU A 32 -3.66 -3.26 5.48
CA LEU A 32 -3.37 -3.09 4.06
C LEU A 32 -2.67 -1.75 3.77
N ALA A 33 -3.07 -0.66 4.45
CA ALA A 33 -2.39 0.63 4.32
C ALA A 33 -0.95 0.58 4.87
N PHE A 34 -0.72 -0.23 5.91
CA PHE A 34 0.61 -0.36 6.52
C PHE A 34 1.61 -1.07 5.60
N ASP A 35 1.19 -2.13 4.89
CA ASP A 35 2.07 -2.85 3.96
C ASP A 35 2.36 -2.06 2.67
N LEU A 36 1.34 -1.35 2.16
CA LEU A 36 1.45 -0.58 0.91
C LEU A 36 2.18 0.76 1.07
N ILE A 37 1.85 1.56 2.09
CA ILE A 37 2.43 2.91 2.27
C ILE A 37 3.56 2.94 3.31
N GLY A 38 3.70 1.90 4.14
CA GLY A 38 4.86 1.76 5.03
C GLY A 38 6.20 1.72 4.28
N GLN A 39 6.19 1.36 3.00
CA GLN A 39 7.37 1.40 2.13
C GLN A 39 7.92 2.82 1.95
N VAL A 40 7.07 3.85 1.94
CA VAL A 40 7.47 5.26 1.86
C VAL A 40 8.31 5.63 3.09
N PHE A 41 7.84 5.28 4.30
CA PHE A 41 8.53 5.57 5.55
C PHE A 41 9.80 4.71 5.76
N THR A 42 9.79 3.44 5.34
CA THR A 42 11.03 2.63 5.39
C THR A 42 12.05 3.04 4.34
N GLY A 43 11.61 3.64 3.23
CA GLY A 43 12.41 4.01 2.06
C GLY A 43 12.86 5.47 2.04
N MET A 44 12.60 6.26 3.10
CA MET A 44 13.00 7.66 3.16
C MET A 44 14.49 7.82 2.89
N ASN A 45 14.81 8.65 1.90
CA ASN A 45 16.18 9.06 1.63
C ASN A 45 16.52 10.20 2.60
N PHE A 46 17.63 10.09 3.32
CA PHE A 46 18.13 11.19 4.15
C PHE A 46 19.17 11.99 3.36
N PRO A 47 19.36 13.29 3.64
CA PRO A 47 20.49 14.04 3.11
C PRO A 47 21.79 13.27 3.38
N HIS A 48 22.58 13.06 2.35
CA HIS A 48 23.85 12.35 2.44
C HIS A 48 24.87 13.05 1.57
N HIS A 49 26.13 12.68 1.77
CA HIS A 49 27.27 13.13 0.97
C HIS A 49 28.28 12.00 0.89
N CYS A 50 29.17 12.02 -0.11
CA CYS A 50 30.25 11.05 -0.20
C CYS A 50 31.14 11.08 1.05
N ASN A 51 31.65 9.92 1.50
CA ASN A 51 32.55 9.89 2.64
C ASN A 51 33.86 10.67 2.37
N THR A 52 34.16 11.63 3.24
CA THR A 52 35.32 12.54 3.17
C THR A 52 36.48 12.17 4.11
N ASP A 53 36.40 11.04 4.81
CA ASP A 53 37.38 10.56 5.82
C ASP A 53 38.82 10.48 5.28
N TRP A 54 38.98 10.29 3.97
CA TRP A 54 40.29 10.24 3.31
C TRP A 54 41.10 11.54 3.48
N ILE A 55 40.45 12.69 3.70
CA ILE A 55 41.12 13.97 3.98
C ILE A 55 41.80 13.96 5.35
N PHE A 56 41.23 13.28 6.37
CA PHE A 56 41.89 13.17 7.69
C PHE A 56 43.22 12.42 7.64
N ALA A 57 43.42 11.55 6.65
CA ALA A 57 44.70 10.88 6.42
C ALA A 57 45.78 11.81 5.85
N GLN A 58 45.40 12.95 5.27
CA GLN A 58 46.31 13.92 4.65
C GLN A 58 46.47 15.21 5.48
N ALA A 59 45.45 15.62 6.25
CA ALA A 59 45.57 16.72 7.22
C ALA A 59 44.62 16.56 8.43
N THR A 60 45.19 16.57 9.64
CA THR A 60 44.50 16.27 10.91
C THR A 60 43.89 17.48 11.63
N ASN A 61 44.03 18.69 11.08
CA ASN A 61 43.66 19.96 11.74
C ASN A 61 42.51 20.73 11.04
N LEU A 62 41.80 20.14 10.08
CA LEU A 62 40.66 20.80 9.42
C LEU A 62 39.37 20.73 10.25
N THR A 63 38.54 21.76 10.12
CA THR A 63 37.15 21.76 10.59
C THR A 63 36.25 21.01 9.60
N GLU A 64 35.25 20.27 10.11
CA GLU A 64 34.33 19.44 9.31
C GLU A 64 33.65 20.22 8.16
N GLU A 65 33.25 21.49 8.39
CA GLU A 65 32.69 22.35 7.34
C GLU A 65 33.71 22.64 6.22
N ARG A 66 34.98 22.84 6.55
CA ARG A 66 36.03 23.12 5.57
C ARG A 66 36.39 21.86 4.77
N GLN A 67 36.36 20.71 5.42
CA GLN A 67 36.52 19.39 4.80
C GLN A 67 35.40 19.12 3.78
N LYS A 68 34.12 19.32 4.14
CA LYS A 68 32.99 19.15 3.21
C LYS A 68 33.11 20.05 1.98
N ASN A 69 33.43 21.34 2.18
CA ASN A 69 33.65 22.31 1.09
C ASN A 69 34.84 22.00 0.16
N LEU A 70 35.83 21.21 0.60
CA LEU A 70 36.97 20.79 -0.23
C LEU A 70 36.77 19.44 -0.93
N ALA A 71 35.80 18.64 -0.48
CA ALA A 71 35.57 17.28 -0.94
C ALA A 71 34.32 17.13 -1.81
N ILE A 72 33.28 17.95 -1.61
CA ILE A 72 31.95 17.75 -2.17
C ILE A 72 31.52 19.03 -2.91
N PRO A 73 31.09 18.94 -4.19
CA PRO A 73 30.55 20.10 -4.91
C PRO A 73 29.23 20.59 -4.30
N LEU A 74 28.86 21.82 -4.65
CA LEU A 74 27.57 22.42 -4.30
C LEU A 74 26.64 22.41 -5.52
N ASN A 75 25.43 21.88 -5.34
CA ASN A 75 24.35 21.98 -6.33
C ASN A 75 23.92 23.44 -6.55
N ASP A 76 23.15 23.67 -7.63
CA ASP A 76 22.53 24.98 -7.95
C ASP A 76 21.73 25.59 -6.77
N ASP A 77 21.18 24.76 -5.88
CA ASP A 77 20.44 25.16 -4.67
C ASP A 77 21.34 25.53 -3.46
N GLY A 78 22.68 25.52 -3.63
CA GLY A 78 23.64 25.86 -2.57
C GLY A 78 23.82 24.81 -1.48
N LYS A 79 23.49 23.54 -1.76
CA LYS A 79 23.64 22.38 -0.86
C LYS A 79 24.72 21.43 -1.39
N TYR A 80 25.35 20.65 -0.51
CA TYR A 80 26.31 19.62 -0.90
C TYR A 80 25.65 18.52 -1.75
N GLU A 81 26.37 18.08 -2.79
CA GLU A 81 25.95 17.02 -3.70
C GLU A 81 26.00 15.64 -3.04
N SER A 82 24.92 14.87 -3.15
CA SER A 82 24.78 13.63 -2.39
C SER A 82 25.54 12.43 -2.98
N CYS A 83 25.75 12.42 -4.29
CA CYS A 83 26.26 11.26 -5.03
C CYS A 83 27.62 11.48 -5.71
N GLU A 84 28.10 12.72 -5.79
CA GLU A 84 29.39 13.07 -6.38
C GLU A 84 30.29 13.79 -5.38
N MET A 85 31.60 13.63 -5.59
CA MET A 85 32.68 14.28 -4.86
C MET A 85 33.71 14.80 -5.86
N PHE A 86 34.50 15.78 -5.46
CA PHE A 86 35.68 16.15 -6.23
C PHE A 86 36.65 14.96 -6.33
N THR A 87 37.28 14.78 -7.49
CA THR A 87 38.31 13.76 -7.68
C THR A 87 39.43 13.95 -6.65
N PRO A 88 39.84 12.93 -5.88
CA PRO A 88 40.94 13.08 -4.93
C PRO A 88 42.23 13.53 -5.62
N VAL A 89 42.75 14.68 -5.19
CA VAL A 89 44.05 15.26 -5.58
C VAL A 89 44.77 15.66 -4.30
N ASP A 90 46.10 15.71 -4.32
CA ASP A 90 46.89 16.16 -3.17
C ASP A 90 46.44 17.53 -2.66
N LEU A 91 46.36 17.65 -1.33
CA LEU A 91 45.74 18.80 -0.65
C LEU A 91 46.32 20.16 -1.11
N GLU A 92 47.65 20.24 -1.27
CA GLU A 92 48.35 21.44 -1.78
C GLU A 92 47.88 21.84 -3.20
N THR A 93 47.54 20.87 -4.05
CA THR A 93 47.04 21.11 -5.42
C THR A 93 45.58 21.58 -5.39
N SER A 94 44.77 20.98 -4.50
CA SER A 94 43.38 21.37 -4.28
C SER A 94 43.26 22.81 -3.78
N GLU A 95 44.07 23.18 -2.77
CA GLU A 95 44.08 24.55 -2.23
C GLU A 95 44.69 25.59 -3.18
N ALA A 96 45.65 25.22 -4.03
CA ALA A 96 46.32 26.15 -4.94
C ALA A 96 45.55 26.45 -6.25
N TYR A 97 44.78 25.49 -6.77
CA TYR A 97 44.14 25.61 -8.10
C TYR A 97 42.63 25.38 -8.12
N GLY A 98 42.06 24.73 -7.09
CA GLY A 98 40.68 24.27 -7.09
C GLY A 98 40.46 23.03 -7.97
N VAL A 99 39.53 22.15 -7.57
CA VAL A 99 39.23 20.92 -8.30
C VAL A 99 37.91 21.08 -9.04
N ASN A 100 37.96 21.01 -10.38
CA ASN A 100 36.79 21.14 -11.25
C ASN A 100 36.28 19.79 -11.82
N ALA A 101 36.89 18.68 -11.44
CA ALA A 101 36.51 17.34 -11.87
C ALA A 101 35.77 16.61 -10.73
N THR A 102 34.59 16.06 -11.04
CA THR A 102 33.80 15.25 -10.10
C THR A 102 33.90 13.76 -10.43
N THR A 103 33.61 12.93 -9.43
CA THR A 103 33.48 11.47 -9.52
C THR A 103 32.41 11.00 -8.54
N GLY A 104 31.78 9.85 -8.81
CA GLY A 104 30.89 9.21 -7.84
C GLY A 104 31.65 8.78 -6.57
N CYS A 105 30.93 8.72 -5.45
CA CYS A 105 31.48 8.38 -4.13
C CYS A 105 32.33 7.10 -4.12
N ILE A 106 33.59 7.20 -3.70
CA ILE A 106 34.54 6.07 -3.71
C ILE A 106 34.44 5.22 -2.43
N ASN A 107 34.28 5.88 -1.27
CA ASN A 107 34.28 5.24 0.07
C ASN A 107 32.89 5.12 0.70
N GLY A 108 31.84 5.00 -0.12
CA GLY A 108 30.43 4.99 0.33
C GLY A 108 29.89 6.36 0.75
N SER A 109 28.70 6.37 1.35
CA SER A 109 27.94 7.58 1.65
C SER A 109 27.74 7.80 3.16
N VAL A 110 27.86 9.05 3.62
CA VAL A 110 27.57 9.46 5.01
C VAL A 110 26.22 10.16 5.04
N TYR A 111 25.28 9.62 5.82
CA TYR A 111 23.89 10.09 5.89
C TYR A 111 23.64 10.94 7.15
N GLU A 112 23.20 12.19 6.95
CA GLU A 112 22.89 13.15 8.02
C GLU A 112 21.51 12.85 8.63
N THR A 113 21.48 11.80 9.47
CA THR A 113 20.27 11.30 10.13
C THR A 113 19.99 12.04 11.45
N PRO A 114 18.72 12.41 11.75
CA PRO A 114 18.32 12.82 13.09
C PRO A 114 18.61 11.71 14.10
N LYS A 115 19.19 12.05 15.27
CA LYS A 115 19.63 11.06 16.28
C LYS A 115 18.53 10.01 16.59
N GLY A 116 18.76 8.76 16.19
CA GLY A 116 17.86 7.63 16.39
C GLY A 116 16.93 7.28 15.21
N ALA A 117 16.99 8.01 14.10
CA ALA A 117 16.31 7.67 12.86
C ALA A 117 17.15 6.68 12.01
N SER A 118 16.48 5.77 11.30
CA SER A 118 17.11 4.95 10.26
C SER A 118 16.09 4.50 9.21
N SER A 119 16.53 4.44 7.95
CA SER A 119 15.79 3.87 6.82
C SER A 119 16.56 2.72 6.16
N ILE A 120 15.89 1.97 5.28
CA ILE A 120 16.52 0.89 4.51
C ILE A 120 17.63 1.39 3.58
N VAL A 121 17.57 2.66 3.16
CA VAL A 121 18.62 3.30 2.36
C VAL A 121 19.86 3.50 3.22
N THR A 122 19.71 4.08 4.41
CA THR A 122 20.83 4.35 5.33
C THR A 122 21.51 3.09 5.88
N GLU A 123 20.78 1.99 6.06
CA GLU A 123 21.35 0.77 6.68
C GLU A 123 22.02 -0.18 5.65
N PHE A 124 21.83 0.05 4.36
CA PHE A 124 22.35 -0.83 3.30
C PHE A 124 23.01 -0.12 2.11
N ASP A 125 23.25 1.20 2.20
CA ASP A 125 23.96 2.07 1.23
C ASP A 125 23.62 1.80 -0.25
N LEU A 126 22.32 1.91 -0.57
CA LEU A 126 21.71 1.42 -1.81
C LEU A 126 21.92 2.31 -3.05
N VAL A 127 23.18 2.62 -3.38
CA VAL A 127 23.52 3.56 -4.47
C VAL A 127 23.69 2.89 -5.86
N ARG A 128 23.88 1.55 -5.97
CA ARG A 128 23.90 0.83 -7.27
C ARG A 128 23.54 -0.68 -7.18
N SER A 129 23.12 -1.27 -8.32
CA SER A 129 22.43 -2.57 -8.36
C SER A 129 22.87 -3.53 -9.49
N THR A 130 22.90 -4.84 -9.22
CA THR A 130 22.87 -5.93 -10.24
C THR A 130 22.08 -7.15 -9.72
N LEU A 131 21.43 -7.94 -10.59
CA LEU A 131 20.48 -9.02 -10.22
C LEU A 131 20.97 -10.47 -10.51
N ARG A 132 20.48 -11.45 -9.72
CA ARG A 132 19.95 -12.78 -10.15
C ARG A 132 19.27 -13.55 -8.98
N GLY A 133 18.30 -14.45 -9.28
CA GLY A 133 17.51 -15.24 -8.31
C GLY A 133 17.97 -16.72 -8.19
N PRO A 134 17.12 -17.73 -7.78
CA PRO A 134 15.65 -17.78 -7.83
C PRO A 134 14.98 -18.36 -6.51
N PRO A 135 13.93 -19.23 -6.43
CA PRO A 135 12.71 -18.87 -5.65
C PRO A 135 11.98 -19.94 -4.75
N LEU A 136 11.14 -19.47 -3.79
CA LEU A 136 9.96 -20.14 -3.15
C LEU A 136 10.23 -21.45 -2.34
N THR A 137 9.52 -21.88 -1.28
CA THR A 137 8.31 -21.51 -0.49
C THR A 137 8.38 -22.31 0.84
N PRO A 138 7.52 -22.12 1.88
CA PRO A 138 6.54 -21.06 2.19
C PRO A 138 7.09 -20.17 3.36
N GLN A 139 6.39 -19.50 4.30
CA GLN A 139 4.97 -19.29 4.67
C GLN A 139 4.64 -17.78 4.81
N LEU A 140 3.34 -17.44 4.76
CA LEU A 140 2.84 -16.12 4.36
C LEU A 140 2.40 -15.17 5.50
N LEU A 141 2.79 -15.40 6.77
CA LEU A 141 2.53 -14.46 7.88
C LEU A 141 3.79 -13.90 8.56
N LEU A 142 4.87 -14.69 8.66
CA LEU A 142 6.08 -14.27 9.37
C LEU A 142 6.91 -13.23 8.59
N CYS A 143 6.64 -13.02 7.30
CA CYS A 143 7.49 -12.23 6.40
C CYS A 143 7.61 -10.75 6.79
N GLY A 144 6.54 -10.09 7.27
CA GLY A 144 6.59 -8.68 7.69
C GLY A 144 7.45 -8.46 8.95
N VAL A 145 7.35 -9.38 9.91
CA VAL A 145 8.17 -9.39 11.13
C VAL A 145 9.62 -9.81 10.82
N ALA A 146 9.82 -10.84 9.99
CA ALA A 146 11.15 -11.28 9.56
C ALA A 146 11.88 -10.22 8.72
N ALA A 147 11.16 -9.38 7.97
CA ALA A 147 11.73 -8.23 7.26
C ALA A 147 12.32 -7.19 8.22
N ALA A 148 11.77 -7.04 9.43
CA ALA A 148 12.40 -6.21 10.48
C ALA A 148 13.74 -6.77 10.95
N PHE A 149 13.98 -8.07 10.80
CA PHE A 149 15.22 -8.77 11.16
C PHE A 149 16.10 -9.13 9.95
N SER A 150 15.80 -8.62 8.74
CA SER A 150 16.58 -8.97 7.55
C SER A 150 18.03 -8.47 7.67
N PRO A 151 19.05 -9.33 7.50
CA PRO A 151 20.46 -8.93 7.58
C PRO A 151 21.00 -8.32 6.27
N ASN A 152 20.20 -8.35 5.19
CA ASN A 152 20.57 -7.84 3.87
C ASN A 152 19.30 -7.49 3.06
N VAL A 153 19.39 -6.47 2.19
CA VAL A 153 18.34 -6.04 1.26
C VAL A 153 17.78 -7.18 0.42
N TYR A 154 18.61 -8.12 -0.05
CA TYR A 154 18.12 -9.25 -0.86
C TYR A 154 17.13 -10.13 -0.07
N VAL A 155 17.37 -10.32 1.22
CA VAL A 155 16.43 -11.03 2.12
C VAL A 155 15.18 -10.19 2.36
N TYR A 156 15.33 -8.88 2.58
CA TYR A 156 14.19 -7.95 2.71
C TYR A 156 13.28 -7.97 1.48
N MET A 157 13.85 -7.87 0.27
CA MET A 157 13.11 -7.86 -0.99
C MET A 157 12.32 -9.16 -1.21
N VAL A 158 12.92 -10.32 -0.93
CA VAL A 158 12.22 -11.62 -1.03
C VAL A 158 11.08 -11.70 -0.01
N LEU A 159 11.30 -11.29 1.25
CA LEU A 159 10.26 -11.29 2.28
C LEU A 159 9.12 -10.30 1.95
N LYS A 160 9.42 -9.11 1.40
CA LYS A 160 8.42 -8.15 0.95
C LYS A 160 7.65 -8.61 -0.28
N PHE A 161 8.31 -9.27 -1.25
CA PHE A 161 7.64 -9.88 -2.38
C PHE A 161 6.63 -10.96 -1.92
N LEU A 162 7.00 -11.80 -0.95
CA LEU A 162 6.08 -12.77 -0.34
C LEU A 162 4.95 -12.09 0.46
N SER A 163 5.24 -10.99 1.18
CA SER A 163 4.23 -10.16 1.86
C SER A 163 3.18 -9.63 0.88
N GLY A 164 3.61 -9.04 -0.23
CA GLY A 164 2.72 -8.47 -1.25
C GLY A 164 1.79 -9.51 -1.89
N ILE A 165 2.25 -10.76 -2.07
CA ILE A 165 1.41 -11.88 -2.52
C ILE A 165 0.33 -12.21 -1.47
N ALA A 166 0.70 -12.30 -0.19
CA ALA A 166 -0.24 -12.54 0.90
C ALA A 166 -1.31 -11.43 0.98
N VAL A 167 -0.86 -10.17 0.97
CA VAL A 167 -1.69 -8.97 1.09
C VAL A 167 -2.66 -8.83 -0.09
N SER A 168 -2.22 -9.11 -1.32
CA SER A 168 -3.09 -9.17 -2.50
C SER A 168 -4.15 -10.27 -2.39
N GLY A 169 -3.79 -11.45 -1.87
CA GLY A 169 -4.74 -12.53 -1.58
C GLY A 169 -5.79 -12.13 -0.53
N ILE A 170 -5.35 -11.56 0.60
CA ILE A 170 -6.23 -11.09 1.68
C ILE A 170 -7.19 -10.02 1.17
N LEU A 171 -6.69 -9.02 0.42
CA LEU A 171 -7.50 -7.94 -0.16
C LEU A 171 -8.66 -8.50 -1.00
N ASN A 172 -8.37 -9.41 -1.93
CA ASN A 172 -9.40 -9.98 -2.80
C ASN A 172 -10.40 -10.83 -2.01
N THR A 173 -9.93 -11.66 -1.07
CA THR A 173 -10.79 -12.49 -0.22
C THR A 173 -11.73 -11.65 0.66
N VAL A 174 -11.24 -10.55 1.24
CA VAL A 174 -12.03 -9.61 2.06
C VAL A 174 -13.18 -9.00 1.25
N PHE A 175 -12.92 -8.53 0.03
CA PHE A 175 -13.98 -7.99 -0.82
C PHE A 175 -14.95 -9.06 -1.33
N VAL A 176 -14.50 -10.28 -1.63
CA VAL A 176 -15.38 -11.38 -2.04
C VAL A 176 -16.32 -11.78 -0.90
N ILE A 177 -15.82 -12.08 0.30
CA ILE A 177 -16.67 -12.48 1.44
C ILE A 177 -17.70 -11.38 1.77
N GLY A 178 -17.29 -10.11 1.71
CA GLY A 178 -18.22 -8.98 1.85
C GLY A 178 -19.30 -8.93 0.77
N ALA A 179 -18.94 -9.14 -0.50
CA ALA A 179 -19.85 -9.15 -1.66
C ALA A 179 -20.80 -10.36 -1.71
N GLU A 180 -20.48 -11.43 -0.99
CA GLU A 180 -21.29 -12.65 -0.96
C GLU A 180 -22.34 -12.64 0.14
N TRP A 181 -22.05 -12.00 1.29
CA TRP A 181 -22.95 -11.94 2.45
C TRP A 181 -23.75 -10.63 2.57
N THR A 182 -23.44 -9.59 1.80
CA THR A 182 -24.26 -8.36 1.69
C THR A 182 -25.07 -8.33 0.40
N ASP A 183 -26.28 -7.77 0.45
CA ASP A 183 -27.12 -7.62 -0.74
C ASP A 183 -26.54 -6.59 -1.75
N SER A 184 -26.81 -6.83 -3.03
CA SER A 184 -26.39 -6.01 -4.18
C SER A 184 -26.75 -4.53 -4.05
N SER A 185 -27.83 -4.16 -3.35
CA SER A 185 -28.20 -2.76 -3.10
C SER A 185 -27.30 -2.04 -2.10
N LYS A 186 -26.79 -2.75 -1.09
CA LYS A 186 -26.04 -2.21 0.05
C LYS A 186 -24.53 -2.50 -0.01
N PHE A 187 -24.13 -3.44 -0.85
CA PHE A 187 -22.73 -3.79 -1.11
C PHE A 187 -21.86 -2.58 -1.48
N ALA A 188 -22.38 -1.61 -2.25
CA ALA A 188 -21.64 -0.40 -2.61
C ALA A 188 -21.28 0.46 -1.37
N LEU A 189 -22.23 0.64 -0.45
CA LEU A 189 -22.02 1.34 0.81
C LEU A 189 -21.04 0.58 1.73
N CYS A 190 -21.18 -0.75 1.81
CA CYS A 190 -20.26 -1.59 2.59
C CYS A 190 -18.83 -1.51 2.05
N THR A 191 -18.67 -1.56 0.72
CA THR A 191 -17.38 -1.39 0.04
C THR A 191 -16.74 -0.05 0.38
N ILE A 192 -17.52 1.04 0.39
CA ILE A 192 -17.03 2.39 0.73
C ILE A 192 -16.63 2.50 2.20
N ILE A 193 -17.30 1.81 3.13
CA ILE A 193 -16.91 1.78 4.55
C ILE A 193 -15.57 1.04 4.74
N CYS A 194 -15.38 -0.14 4.13
CA CYS A 194 -14.09 -0.85 4.18
C CYS A 194 -12.96 -0.02 3.53
N GLN A 195 -13.23 0.60 2.37
CA GLN A 195 -12.28 1.49 1.69
C GLN A 195 -11.97 2.76 2.52
N SER A 196 -12.94 3.36 3.20
CA SER A 196 -12.67 4.53 4.07
C SER A 196 -11.81 4.14 5.28
N THR A 197 -11.88 2.87 5.71
CA THR A 197 -11.03 2.36 6.80
C THR A 197 -9.56 2.21 6.39
N PHE A 198 -9.24 2.04 5.11
CA PHE A 198 -7.85 2.14 4.61
C PHE A 198 -7.25 3.53 4.83
N SER A 199 -8.04 4.59 4.70
CA SER A 199 -7.60 5.98 4.98
C SER A 199 -7.26 6.20 6.45
N LEU A 200 -8.02 5.58 7.36
CA LEU A 200 -7.67 5.54 8.78
C LEU A 200 -6.32 4.82 8.99
N GLY A 201 -6.05 3.77 8.22
CA GLY A 201 -4.73 3.14 8.14
C GLY A 201 -3.61 4.12 7.73
N LEU A 202 -3.81 4.94 6.69
CA LEU A 202 -2.85 5.98 6.27
C LEU A 202 -2.58 7.01 7.39
N MET A 203 -3.64 7.46 8.07
CA MET A 203 -3.51 8.40 9.19
C MET A 203 -2.76 7.78 10.37
N ILE A 204 -3.07 6.52 10.72
CA ILE A 204 -2.41 5.80 11.82
C ILE A 204 -0.92 5.55 11.51
N ILE A 205 -0.57 5.06 10.31
CA ILE A 205 0.85 4.81 10.00
C ILE A 205 1.66 6.11 9.97
N SER A 206 1.10 7.21 9.48
CA SER A 206 1.78 8.51 9.48
C SER A 206 2.11 8.98 10.90
N GLY A 207 1.15 8.86 11.83
CA GLY A 207 1.38 9.18 13.25
C GLY A 207 2.36 8.22 13.95
N VAL A 208 2.27 6.90 13.67
CA VAL A 208 3.19 5.90 14.25
C VAL A 208 4.61 6.08 13.72
N ALA A 209 4.79 6.37 12.43
CA ALA A 209 6.10 6.56 11.81
C ALA A 209 6.78 7.88 12.25
N TYR A 210 6.00 8.92 12.56
CA TYR A 210 6.52 10.15 13.15
C TYR A 210 7.13 9.91 14.55
N LEU A 211 6.50 9.05 15.35
CA LEU A 211 6.94 8.64 16.68
C LEU A 211 8.07 7.59 16.64
N VAL A 212 8.04 6.65 15.69
CA VAL A 212 8.96 5.51 15.60
C VAL A 212 9.83 5.64 14.34
N ARG A 213 10.95 6.35 14.47
CA ARG A 213 11.85 6.72 13.37
C ARG A 213 12.87 5.66 12.96
N ASN A 214 12.95 4.55 13.70
CA ASN A 214 13.77 3.40 13.33
C ASN A 214 12.92 2.42 12.49
N TRP A 215 13.30 2.19 11.23
CA TRP A 215 12.46 1.40 10.31
C TRP A 215 12.19 -0.03 10.79
N ARG A 216 13.15 -0.69 11.47
CA ARG A 216 12.98 -2.07 11.98
C ARG A 216 11.92 -2.11 13.09
N ILE A 217 12.00 -1.19 14.05
CA ILE A 217 10.99 -1.08 15.13
C ILE A 217 9.63 -0.69 14.54
N LEU A 218 9.60 0.20 13.54
CA LEU A 218 8.37 0.58 12.83
C LEU A 218 7.70 -0.63 12.16
N GLN A 219 8.46 -1.50 11.47
CA GLN A 219 7.92 -2.75 10.94
C GLN A 219 7.32 -3.62 12.05
N LEU A 220 8.02 -3.83 13.17
CA LEU A 220 7.49 -4.64 14.29
C LEU A 220 6.18 -4.07 14.84
N VAL A 221 6.10 -2.75 15.08
CA VAL A 221 4.90 -2.09 15.61
C VAL A 221 3.71 -2.21 14.66
N LEU A 222 3.93 -2.18 13.34
CA LEU A 222 2.87 -2.28 12.34
C LEU A 222 2.38 -3.73 12.10
N TYR A 223 3.29 -4.72 12.08
CA TYR A 223 2.92 -6.11 11.75
C TYR A 223 2.61 -7.00 12.97
N CYS A 224 3.13 -6.73 14.17
CA CYS A 224 2.80 -7.54 15.35
C CYS A 224 1.29 -7.56 15.69
N PRO A 225 0.54 -6.44 15.62
CA PRO A 225 -0.91 -6.46 15.84
C PRO A 225 -1.67 -7.23 14.77
N LEU A 226 -1.18 -7.25 13.52
CA LEU A 226 -1.79 -8.02 12.42
C LEU A 226 -1.80 -9.53 12.71
N VAL A 227 -0.76 -10.08 13.34
CA VAL A 227 -0.71 -11.50 13.71
C VAL A 227 -1.80 -11.86 14.73
N LEU A 228 -2.00 -11.01 15.75
CA LEU A 228 -3.06 -11.18 16.74
C LEU A 228 -4.45 -11.06 16.11
N VAL A 229 -4.64 -10.07 15.23
CA VAL A 229 -5.88 -9.87 14.48
C VAL A 229 -6.19 -11.08 13.60
N LEU A 230 -5.23 -11.61 12.83
CA LEU A 230 -5.46 -12.76 11.96
C LEU A 230 -5.85 -14.03 12.73
N GLY A 231 -5.31 -14.23 13.94
CA GLY A 231 -5.75 -15.30 14.84
C GLY A 231 -7.22 -15.17 15.28
N LEU A 232 -7.67 -13.95 15.59
CA LEU A 232 -9.08 -13.67 15.90
C LEU A 232 -9.99 -13.84 14.66
N PHE A 233 -9.48 -13.53 13.47
CA PHE A 233 -10.27 -13.55 12.23
C PHE A 233 -10.66 -14.97 11.82
N TYR A 234 -9.79 -15.95 12.06
CA TYR A 234 -10.10 -17.37 11.87
C TYR A 234 -11.29 -17.85 12.73
N LEU A 235 -11.53 -17.23 13.89
CA LEU A 235 -12.64 -17.58 14.79
C LEU A 235 -13.94 -16.82 14.46
N ILE A 236 -13.82 -15.61 13.91
CA ILE A 236 -14.94 -14.68 13.70
C ILE A 236 -15.58 -14.82 12.32
N LEU A 237 -14.79 -15.02 11.25
CA LEU A 237 -15.34 -15.01 9.90
C LEU A 237 -16.20 -16.26 9.60
N PRO A 238 -17.32 -16.10 8.88
CA PRO A 238 -18.02 -17.20 8.24
C PRO A 238 -17.23 -17.67 7.01
N GLU A 239 -17.35 -18.95 6.68
CA GLU A 239 -16.91 -19.44 5.37
C GLU A 239 -17.88 -18.96 4.27
N SER A 240 -17.44 -18.94 3.00
CA SER A 240 -18.29 -18.49 1.90
C SER A 240 -19.40 -19.51 1.61
N ALA A 241 -20.65 -19.17 1.93
CA ALA A 241 -21.80 -20.00 1.62
C ALA A 241 -21.93 -20.28 0.11
N ARG A 242 -21.54 -19.33 -0.77
CA ARG A 242 -21.54 -19.57 -2.22
C ARG A 242 -20.45 -20.54 -2.65
N TRP A 243 -19.24 -20.41 -2.09
CA TRP A 243 -18.14 -21.34 -2.35
C TRP A 243 -18.54 -22.77 -1.93
N LEU A 244 -19.04 -22.94 -0.71
CA LEU A 244 -19.52 -24.22 -0.18
C LEU A 244 -20.56 -24.88 -1.08
N ILE A 245 -21.56 -24.12 -1.55
CA ILE A 245 -22.58 -24.60 -2.52
C ILE A 245 -21.91 -25.04 -3.84
N THR A 246 -21.01 -24.24 -4.41
CA THR A 246 -20.32 -24.58 -5.68
C THR A 246 -19.28 -25.71 -5.58
N HIS A 247 -18.98 -26.15 -4.35
CA HIS A 247 -18.14 -27.31 -4.04
C HIS A 247 -18.94 -28.54 -3.57
N GLY A 248 -20.27 -28.49 -3.59
CA GLY A 248 -21.15 -29.61 -3.17
C GLY A 248 -21.22 -29.82 -1.66
N LYS A 249 -20.69 -28.89 -0.86
CA LYS A 249 -20.72 -28.94 0.61
C LYS A 249 -22.06 -28.43 1.17
N LYS A 250 -23.17 -29.08 0.78
CA LYS A 250 -24.54 -28.64 1.12
C LYS A 250 -24.74 -28.43 2.63
N GLU A 251 -24.33 -29.38 3.47
CA GLU A 251 -24.56 -29.32 4.92
C GLU A 251 -23.82 -28.16 5.60
N GLU A 252 -22.55 -27.94 5.24
CA GLU A 252 -21.75 -26.81 5.75
C GLU A 252 -22.35 -25.46 5.30
N ALA A 253 -22.78 -25.35 4.03
CA ALA A 253 -23.43 -24.14 3.53
C ALA A 253 -24.72 -23.81 4.29
N ILE A 254 -25.57 -24.83 4.52
CA ILE A 254 -26.82 -24.70 5.28
C ILE A 254 -26.54 -24.27 6.73
N LYS A 255 -25.52 -24.85 7.36
CA LYS A 255 -25.11 -24.53 8.73
C LYS A 255 -24.70 -23.06 8.88
N GLU A 256 -23.88 -22.51 7.98
CA GLU A 256 -23.49 -21.09 8.03
C GLU A 256 -24.64 -20.15 7.66
N ILE A 257 -25.53 -20.55 6.73
CA ILE A 257 -26.77 -19.83 6.42
C ILE A 257 -27.69 -19.75 7.65
N GLN A 258 -27.88 -20.85 8.38
CA GLN A 258 -28.66 -20.88 9.62
C GLN A 258 -27.98 -20.09 10.75
N ARG A 259 -26.63 -20.12 10.85
CA ARG A 259 -25.84 -19.31 11.79
C ARG A 259 -26.06 -17.81 11.57
N ALA A 260 -26.03 -17.36 10.31
CA ALA A 260 -26.33 -15.98 9.91
C ALA A 260 -27.78 -15.59 10.26
N ALA A 261 -28.76 -16.40 9.87
CA ALA A 261 -30.18 -16.16 10.16
C ALA A 261 -30.47 -16.06 11.67
N LYS A 262 -29.87 -16.94 12.48
CA LYS A 262 -30.01 -16.95 13.94
C LYS A 262 -29.47 -15.67 14.58
N MET A 263 -28.33 -15.14 14.13
CA MET A 263 -27.82 -13.83 14.58
C MET A 263 -28.70 -12.65 14.13
N ASN A 264 -29.42 -12.79 13.02
CA ASN A 264 -30.42 -11.82 12.56
C ASN A 264 -31.82 -12.02 13.17
N GLY A 265 -31.99 -12.97 14.10
CA GLY A 265 -33.27 -13.25 14.76
C GLY A 265 -34.33 -13.91 13.86
N ARG A 266 -33.93 -14.45 12.69
CA ARG A 266 -34.83 -15.06 11.70
C ARG A 266 -34.65 -16.58 11.59
N LYS A 267 -35.64 -17.25 11.03
CA LYS A 267 -35.58 -18.66 10.61
C LYS A 267 -35.62 -18.72 9.08
N VAL A 268 -34.82 -19.60 8.48
CA VAL A 268 -34.80 -19.80 7.01
C VAL A 268 -35.88 -20.82 6.63
N PRO A 269 -36.73 -20.56 5.62
CA PRO A 269 -37.72 -21.53 5.13
C PRO A 269 -37.07 -22.76 4.51
N GLU A 270 -37.68 -23.94 4.68
CA GLU A 270 -37.17 -25.22 4.16
C GLU A 270 -37.19 -25.27 2.62
N ASP A 271 -38.18 -24.64 1.98
CA ASP A 271 -38.21 -24.50 0.51
C ASP A 271 -36.98 -23.74 -0.04
N LEU A 272 -36.50 -22.74 0.69
CA LEU A 272 -35.29 -21.97 0.33
C LEU A 272 -34.02 -22.82 0.46
N LEU A 273 -33.99 -23.75 1.41
CA LEU A 273 -32.89 -24.70 1.59
C LEU A 273 -32.89 -25.76 0.48
N ASN A 274 -34.06 -26.14 -0.04
CA ASN A 274 -34.19 -27.01 -1.21
C ASN A 274 -33.81 -26.33 -2.53
N GLN A 275 -34.05 -25.01 -2.68
CA GLN A 275 -33.61 -24.24 -3.85
C GLN A 275 -32.07 -24.21 -4.05
N VAL A 276 -31.28 -24.57 -3.03
CA VAL A 276 -29.82 -24.69 -3.12
C VAL A 276 -29.42 -25.83 -4.07
N GLU A 277 -30.14 -26.95 -4.08
CA GLU A 277 -29.86 -28.11 -4.95
C GLU A 277 -30.00 -27.77 -6.45
N LEU A 278 -30.90 -26.84 -6.76
CA LEU A 278 -31.10 -26.37 -8.14
C LEU A 278 -29.94 -25.49 -8.63
N VAL A 279 -29.21 -24.84 -7.71
CA VAL A 279 -27.99 -24.08 -8.03
C VAL A 279 -26.82 -25.02 -8.32
N GLU A 280 -26.71 -26.13 -7.57
CA GLU A 280 -25.67 -27.14 -7.73
C GLU A 280 -25.70 -27.82 -9.12
N ARG A 281 -26.89 -27.97 -9.71
CA ARG A 281 -27.07 -28.45 -11.10
C ARG A 281 -26.68 -27.45 -12.19
N SER A 282 -26.33 -26.21 -11.85
CA SER A 282 -25.87 -25.21 -12.83
C SER A 282 -24.48 -25.56 -13.38
N LYS A 283 -24.30 -25.51 -14.71
CA LYS A 283 -23.02 -25.87 -15.35
C LYS A 283 -21.85 -25.04 -14.80
N ARG A 284 -20.86 -25.72 -14.19
CA ARG A 284 -19.51 -25.18 -13.97
C ARG A 284 -18.98 -24.58 -15.27
N ARG A 285 -18.84 -23.25 -15.31
CA ARG A 285 -18.14 -22.51 -16.37
C ARG A 285 -16.66 -22.45 -16.03
N SER A 286 -15.81 -22.36 -17.05
CA SER A 286 -14.37 -22.23 -16.86
C SER A 286 -13.98 -20.76 -16.66
N MET A 287 -12.96 -20.49 -15.85
CA MET A 287 -12.33 -19.17 -15.77
C MET A 287 -11.83 -18.70 -17.15
N LEU A 288 -11.47 -19.65 -18.04
CA LEU A 288 -11.07 -19.37 -19.42
C LEU A 288 -12.22 -18.82 -20.29
N ASP A 289 -13.48 -19.01 -19.90
CA ASP A 289 -14.63 -18.47 -20.65
C ASP A 289 -14.65 -16.93 -20.64
N ILE A 290 -13.97 -16.28 -19.69
CA ILE A 290 -13.77 -14.82 -19.66
C ILE A 290 -13.01 -14.35 -20.91
N PHE A 291 -11.99 -15.10 -21.35
CA PHE A 291 -11.20 -14.78 -22.54
C PHE A 291 -11.86 -15.28 -23.84
N ARG A 292 -12.61 -16.39 -23.75
CA ARG A 292 -13.36 -16.98 -24.87
C ARG A 292 -14.54 -16.11 -25.31
N ILE A 293 -15.27 -15.52 -24.36
CA ILE A 293 -16.47 -14.72 -24.60
C ILE A 293 -16.09 -13.26 -24.89
N SER A 294 -16.33 -12.82 -26.13
CA SER A 294 -15.89 -11.51 -26.66
C SER A 294 -16.31 -10.30 -25.80
N TYR A 295 -17.54 -10.28 -25.29
CA TYR A 295 -18.03 -9.17 -24.46
C TYR A 295 -17.43 -9.18 -23.05
N LEU A 296 -17.13 -10.34 -22.47
CA LEU A 296 -16.43 -10.45 -21.19
C LEU A 296 -14.98 -10.00 -21.35
N ARG A 297 -14.28 -10.48 -22.38
CA ARG A 297 -12.91 -10.06 -22.71
C ARG A 297 -12.82 -8.53 -22.88
N LYS A 298 -13.77 -7.91 -23.60
CA LYS A 298 -13.81 -6.44 -23.76
C LYS A 298 -14.00 -5.72 -22.41
N ARG A 299 -14.87 -6.21 -21.53
CA ARG A 299 -15.08 -5.63 -20.19
C ARG A 299 -13.85 -5.81 -19.30
N ALA A 300 -13.24 -7.00 -19.29
CA ALA A 300 -12.05 -7.31 -18.51
C ALA A 300 -10.86 -6.42 -18.89
N LEU A 301 -10.58 -6.24 -20.19
CA LEU A 301 -9.52 -5.36 -20.68
C LEU A 301 -9.74 -3.90 -20.27
N ILE A 302 -10.98 -3.37 -20.40
CA ILE A 302 -11.31 -2.00 -20.00
C ILE A 302 -11.13 -1.81 -18.49
N MET A 303 -11.62 -2.75 -17.67
CA MET A 303 -11.48 -2.68 -16.21
C MET A 303 -10.00 -2.78 -15.78
N SER A 304 -9.22 -3.66 -16.42
CA SER A 304 -7.79 -3.81 -16.16
C SER A 304 -7.02 -2.52 -16.47
N TYR A 305 -7.26 -1.89 -17.62
CA TYR A 305 -6.64 -0.62 -17.99
C TYR A 305 -7.01 0.52 -17.03
N ILE A 306 -8.28 0.65 -16.65
CA ILE A 306 -8.73 1.67 -15.68
C ILE A 306 -8.07 1.45 -14.31
N TRP A 307 -7.96 0.20 -13.86
CA TRP A 307 -7.35 -0.13 -12.57
C TRP A 307 -5.83 0.12 -12.59
N PHE A 308 -5.14 -0.26 -13.67
CA PHE A 308 -3.73 0.06 -13.90
C PHE A 308 -3.47 1.57 -13.88
N ALA A 309 -4.26 2.38 -14.61
CA ALA A 309 -4.11 3.82 -14.65
C ALA A 309 -4.34 4.46 -13.27
N ALA A 310 -5.37 4.03 -12.53
CA ALA A 310 -5.64 4.50 -11.18
C ALA A 310 -4.50 4.15 -10.19
N ILE A 311 -3.96 2.92 -10.29
CA ILE A 311 -2.82 2.45 -9.50
C ILE A 311 -1.56 3.25 -9.81
N LEU A 312 -1.28 3.52 -11.09
CA LEU A 312 -0.11 4.27 -11.53
C LEU A 312 -0.12 5.71 -10.99
N VAL A 313 -1.27 6.38 -11.02
CA VAL A 313 -1.43 7.72 -10.43
C VAL A 313 -1.35 7.67 -8.90
N TYR A 314 -2.02 6.70 -8.25
CA TYR A 314 -2.04 6.58 -6.80
C TYR A 314 -0.63 6.36 -6.21
N TYR A 315 0.13 5.39 -6.72
CA TYR A 315 1.51 5.17 -6.26
C TYR A 315 2.47 6.23 -6.77
N GLY A 316 2.26 6.78 -7.98
CA GLY A 316 3.05 7.90 -8.49
C GLY A 316 3.04 9.09 -7.54
N LEU A 317 1.86 9.48 -7.04
CA LEU A 317 1.71 10.54 -6.04
C LEU A 317 2.23 10.08 -4.66
N SER A 318 1.90 8.86 -4.22
CA SER A 318 2.28 8.36 -2.88
C SER A 318 3.79 8.18 -2.69
N LEU A 319 4.52 7.80 -3.75
CA LEU A 319 5.97 7.62 -3.74
C LEU A 319 6.74 8.94 -3.99
N SER A 320 6.10 9.95 -4.58
CA SER A 320 6.70 11.26 -4.85
C SER A 320 6.45 12.29 -3.74
N VAL A 321 5.93 11.88 -2.57
CA VAL A 321 5.63 12.77 -1.43
C VAL A 321 6.83 13.63 -1.01
N ASP A 322 8.05 13.10 -1.07
CA ASP A 322 9.30 13.83 -0.79
C ASP A 322 9.48 15.08 -1.68
N ASN A 323 9.03 15.03 -2.94
CA ASN A 323 9.13 16.12 -3.90
C ASN A 323 8.16 17.29 -3.63
N PHE A 324 7.24 17.18 -2.66
CA PHE A 324 6.30 18.26 -2.34
C PHE A 324 6.91 19.34 -1.42
N GLY A 325 8.12 19.13 -0.88
CA GLY A 325 8.82 20.10 -0.03
C GLY A 325 8.22 20.30 1.37
N VAL A 326 7.20 19.51 1.72
CA VAL A 326 6.53 19.47 3.03
C VAL A 326 6.89 18.14 3.71
N ASP A 327 6.91 18.14 5.04
CA ASP A 327 7.17 16.93 5.84
C ASP A 327 6.36 15.71 5.36
N ILE A 328 7.05 14.58 5.20
CA ILE A 328 6.51 13.34 4.61
C ILE A 328 5.36 12.77 5.46
N TYR A 329 5.47 12.86 6.79
CA TYR A 329 4.45 12.36 7.73
C TYR A 329 3.19 13.23 7.67
N VAL A 330 3.35 14.56 7.65
CA VAL A 330 2.23 15.50 7.50
C VAL A 330 1.53 15.31 6.16
N THR A 331 2.29 15.16 5.07
CA THR A 331 1.74 15.01 3.72
C THR A 331 0.95 13.69 3.56
N GLN A 332 1.49 12.56 4.04
CA GLN A 332 0.77 11.28 4.05
C GLN A 332 -0.46 11.29 4.98
N PHE A 333 -0.40 11.99 6.12
CA PHE A 333 -1.57 12.19 6.97
C PHE A 333 -2.66 12.99 6.26
N VAL A 334 -2.30 14.08 5.56
CA VAL A 334 -3.23 14.89 4.75
C VAL A 334 -3.86 14.07 3.62
N PHE A 335 -3.10 13.20 2.94
CA PHE A 335 -3.66 12.28 1.95
C PHE A 335 -4.73 11.37 2.58
N GLY A 336 -4.46 10.77 3.75
CA GLY A 336 -5.45 10.00 4.50
C GLY A 336 -6.70 10.81 4.89
N VAL A 337 -6.55 12.06 5.32
CA VAL A 337 -7.68 12.94 5.64
C VAL A 337 -8.52 13.28 4.40
N VAL A 338 -7.89 13.53 3.24
CA VAL A 338 -8.58 13.89 1.99
C VAL A 338 -9.30 12.68 1.34
N GLU A 339 -8.77 11.47 1.50
CA GLU A 339 -9.42 10.26 0.97
C GLU A 339 -10.81 10.01 1.58
N ILE A 340 -11.02 10.28 2.87
CA ILE A 340 -12.29 9.99 3.57
C ILE A 340 -13.48 10.73 2.94
N PRO A 341 -13.51 12.07 2.84
CA PRO A 341 -14.61 12.79 2.20
C PRO A 341 -14.71 12.47 0.69
N ALA A 342 -13.59 12.19 0.01
CA ALA A 342 -13.61 11.76 -1.39
C ALA A 342 -14.31 10.39 -1.57
N ARG A 343 -14.02 9.42 -0.71
CA ARG A 343 -14.66 8.09 -0.72
C ARG A 343 -16.14 8.17 -0.36
N LEU A 344 -16.51 8.94 0.66
CA LEU A 344 -17.92 9.16 1.01
C LEU A 344 -18.68 9.90 -0.11
N GLY A 345 -18.11 10.98 -0.64
CA GLY A 345 -18.69 11.74 -1.76
C GLY A 345 -18.87 10.90 -3.04
N SER A 346 -18.01 9.89 -3.27
CA SER A 346 -18.13 9.01 -4.44
C SER A 346 -19.48 8.28 -4.52
N LEU A 347 -20.12 7.97 -3.38
CA LEU A 347 -21.46 7.37 -3.36
C LEU A 347 -22.50 8.32 -3.97
N LEU A 348 -22.45 9.61 -3.58
CA LEU A 348 -23.35 10.65 -4.06
C LEU A 348 -23.15 10.89 -5.56
N PHE A 349 -21.90 11.01 -6.03
CA PHE A 349 -21.62 11.14 -7.47
C PHE A 349 -22.16 9.96 -8.28
N ILE A 350 -21.94 8.72 -7.82
CA ILE A 350 -22.45 7.51 -8.47
C ILE A 350 -23.98 7.48 -8.51
N GLN A 351 -24.66 7.98 -7.48
CA GLN A 351 -26.13 8.09 -7.43
C GLN A 351 -26.68 9.20 -8.33
N CYS A 352 -26.07 10.38 -8.35
CA CYS A 352 -26.57 11.55 -9.09
C CYS A 352 -26.22 11.52 -10.60
N PHE A 353 -24.99 11.19 -10.95
CA PHE A 353 -24.49 11.26 -12.35
C PHE A 353 -24.28 9.88 -12.98
N GLY A 354 -24.52 8.81 -12.21
CA GLY A 354 -24.25 7.45 -12.65
C GLY A 354 -22.75 7.10 -12.67
N ARG A 355 -22.48 5.79 -12.59
CA ARG A 355 -21.12 5.25 -12.46
C ARG A 355 -20.15 5.68 -13.57
N ARG A 356 -20.57 5.64 -14.84
CA ARG A 356 -19.66 5.88 -15.99
C ARG A 356 -19.19 7.33 -16.09
N ILE A 357 -20.10 8.29 -15.91
CA ILE A 357 -19.77 9.73 -16.00
C ILE A 357 -18.90 10.12 -14.80
N SER A 358 -19.27 9.69 -13.59
CA SER A 358 -18.48 9.91 -12.37
C SER A 358 -17.05 9.39 -12.49
N GLN A 359 -16.86 8.14 -12.93
CA GLN A 359 -15.52 7.57 -13.12
C GLN A 359 -14.70 8.31 -14.18
N ALA A 360 -15.32 8.73 -15.30
CA ALA A 360 -14.62 9.50 -16.33
C ALA A 360 -14.22 10.90 -15.83
N GLY A 361 -15.13 11.61 -15.17
CA GLY A 361 -14.87 12.97 -14.66
C GLY A 361 -13.74 13.02 -13.64
N VAL A 362 -13.71 12.08 -12.69
CA VAL A 362 -12.63 11.99 -11.69
C VAL A 362 -11.28 11.64 -12.32
N LEU A 363 -11.25 10.73 -13.31
CA LEU A 363 -10.02 10.39 -14.03
C LEU A 363 -9.47 11.57 -14.85
N PHE A 364 -10.33 12.32 -15.53
CA PHE A 364 -9.91 13.53 -16.24
C PHE A 364 -9.43 14.62 -15.27
N LEU A 365 -10.15 14.86 -14.18
CA LEU A 365 -9.77 15.85 -13.16
C LEU A 365 -8.40 15.53 -12.54
N GLY A 366 -8.17 14.25 -12.17
CA GLY A 366 -6.87 13.80 -11.67
C GLY A 366 -5.75 13.94 -12.72
N GLY A 367 -6.02 13.61 -13.98
CA GLY A 367 -5.07 13.80 -15.08
C GLY A 367 -4.69 15.26 -15.29
N PHE A 368 -5.65 16.18 -15.29
CA PHE A 368 -5.38 17.62 -15.38
C PHE A 368 -4.65 18.16 -14.15
N ALA A 369 -4.95 17.68 -12.94
CA ALA A 369 -4.22 18.06 -11.73
C ALA A 369 -2.74 17.63 -11.81
N CYS A 370 -2.45 16.40 -12.24
CA CYS A 370 -1.07 15.93 -12.43
C CYS A 370 -0.32 16.73 -13.51
N LEU A 371 -0.98 17.15 -14.59
CA LEU A 371 -0.38 18.05 -15.59
C LEU A 371 -0.11 19.46 -15.02
N GLY A 372 -0.96 19.94 -14.10
CA GLY A 372 -0.78 21.22 -13.41
C GLY A 372 0.50 21.30 -12.58
N ILE A 373 0.98 20.17 -12.02
CA ILE A 373 2.24 20.10 -11.27
C ILE A 373 3.43 20.54 -12.14
N LEU A 374 3.42 20.22 -13.45
CA LEU A 374 4.49 20.59 -14.39
C LEU A 374 4.56 22.10 -14.70
N VAL A 375 3.52 22.86 -14.32
CA VAL A 375 3.44 24.32 -14.53
C VAL A 375 4.01 25.10 -13.33
N ILE A 376 4.20 24.43 -12.18
CA ILE A 376 4.70 25.06 -10.95
C ILE A 376 6.23 25.12 -11.00
N PRO A 377 6.88 26.30 -10.99
CA PRO A 377 8.33 26.40 -10.96
C PRO A 377 8.88 25.97 -9.59
N LYS A 378 9.89 25.11 -9.60
CA LYS A 378 10.48 24.49 -8.39
C LYS A 378 10.88 25.49 -7.29
N GLY A 379 11.33 26.69 -7.66
CA GLY A 379 11.85 27.70 -6.73
C GLY A 379 10.84 28.34 -5.78
N ASN A 380 9.52 28.17 -5.99
CA ASN A 380 8.50 28.85 -5.18
C ASN A 380 7.96 28.04 -3.99
N VAL A 381 8.38 26.78 -3.82
CA VAL A 381 7.84 25.89 -2.75
C VAL A 381 8.22 26.37 -1.34
N SER A 382 9.33 27.12 -1.22
CA SER A 382 9.83 27.71 0.03
C SER A 382 9.07 28.95 0.53
N MET A 383 7.99 29.39 -0.14
CA MET A 383 7.18 30.56 0.27
C MET A 383 5.78 30.21 0.83
N LEU A 384 5.51 28.94 1.14
CA LEU A 384 4.23 28.47 1.70
C LEU A 384 4.33 27.80 3.08
N THR A 385 5.36 28.16 3.85
CA THR A 385 5.55 27.81 5.27
C THR A 385 5.82 29.06 6.09
#